data_AF-A0A7K2KZK5-F1
#
_entry.id   AF-A0A7K2KZK5-F1
#
_cell.length_a   1.000
_cell.length_b   1.000
_cell.length_c   1.000
_cell.angle_alpha   90.00
_cell.angle_beta   90.00
_cell.angle_gamma   90.00
#
_symmetry.space_group_name_H-M   'P 1'
#
loop_
_entity.id
_entity.type
_entity.pdbx_description
1 polymer ?
#
loop_
_entity_poly.entity_id
_entity_poly.type
_entity_poly.pdbx_seq_one_letter_code
_entity_poly.pdbx_strand_id
1 'polypeptide(L)'
;SALGYGTRGRDFLDRAVAGLADTSSPYLEGLVETARLVLAWHGGDWDGLHATADRTTRLLQEIPDLTAEAMLVRGLVALHVLGDVPRARHDLARAARTTCYDTGFILTASAAATARIHLEAGRPEQACEAVEDVLRRIERTRGWVWAGEVLPVAVEALHGSGRTSRARQLVDDFAAGAATV
;
A
#
# COMPACT_ATOMS: atom_id res chain seq x y z
N SER A 1 -10.27 2.46 2.89
CA SER A 1 -9.43 1.29 3.10
C SER A 1 -8.70 1.33 4.43
N ALA A 2 -7.75 2.25 4.66
CA ALA A 2 -7.05 2.35 5.97
C ALA A 2 -7.99 2.54 7.19
N LEU A 3 -9.17 3.15 6.99
CA LEU A 3 -10.20 3.37 8.02
C LEU A 3 -11.52 2.60 7.76
N GLY A 4 -11.56 1.66 6.81
CA GLY A 4 -12.78 0.91 6.48
C GLY A 4 -13.88 1.66 5.70
N TYR A 5 -13.70 2.95 5.37
CA TYR A 5 -14.72 3.76 4.67
C TYR A 5 -14.61 3.77 3.14
N GLY A 6 -14.66 2.59 2.49
CA GLY A 6 -14.52 2.48 1.02
C GLY A 6 -15.54 3.31 0.24
N THR A 7 -16.83 3.23 0.60
CA THR A 7 -17.92 3.96 -0.06
C THR A 7 -17.77 5.47 0.05
N ARG A 8 -17.49 5.99 1.27
CA ARG A 8 -17.26 7.44 1.45
C ARG A 8 -16.03 7.93 0.67
N GLY A 9 -15.01 7.09 0.54
CA GLY A 9 -13.83 7.41 -0.28
C GLY A 9 -14.21 7.69 -1.75
N ARG A 10 -15.10 6.88 -2.32
CA ARG A 10 -15.64 7.12 -3.68
C ARG A 10 -16.46 8.40 -3.72
N ASP A 11 -17.36 8.62 -2.77
CA ASP A 11 -18.18 9.85 -2.73
C ASP A 11 -17.32 11.12 -2.66
N PHE A 12 -16.24 11.11 -1.88
CA PHE A 12 -15.31 12.24 -1.82
C PHE A 12 -14.56 12.44 -3.14
N LEU A 13 -14.15 11.35 -3.79
CA LEU A 13 -13.49 11.42 -5.08
C LEU A 13 -14.43 11.96 -6.17
N ASP A 14 -15.67 11.48 -6.21
CA ASP A 14 -16.68 11.95 -7.17
C ASP A 14 -16.98 13.44 -6.99
N ARG A 15 -17.07 13.90 -5.74
CA ARG A 15 -17.20 15.34 -5.44
C ARG A 15 -15.98 16.15 -5.86
N ALA A 16 -14.77 15.61 -5.68
CA ALA A 16 -13.55 16.26 -6.13
C ALA A 16 -13.53 16.39 -7.66
N VAL A 17 -13.90 15.32 -8.38
CA VAL A 17 -14.01 15.32 -9.85
C VAL A 17 -15.03 16.36 -10.32
N ALA A 18 -16.23 16.40 -9.70
CA ALA A 18 -17.24 17.38 -10.06
C ALA A 18 -16.76 18.83 -9.84
N GLY A 19 -16.03 19.08 -8.74
CA GLY A 19 -15.45 20.39 -8.46
C GLY A 19 -14.31 20.80 -9.40
N LEU A 20 -13.70 19.84 -10.10
CA LEU A 20 -12.60 20.06 -11.04
C LEU A 20 -13.04 20.04 -12.50
N ALA A 21 -14.34 19.95 -12.79
CA ALA A 21 -14.86 19.77 -14.15
C ALA A 21 -14.38 20.83 -15.16
N ASP A 22 -14.17 22.07 -14.69
CA ASP A 22 -13.70 23.19 -15.52
C ASP A 22 -12.19 23.45 -15.42
N THR A 23 -11.43 22.54 -14.79
CA THR A 23 -9.98 22.65 -14.59
C THR A 23 -9.24 21.57 -15.38
N SER A 24 -8.34 21.97 -16.28
CA SER A 24 -7.39 21.04 -16.92
C SER A 24 -6.07 21.05 -16.17
N SER A 25 -5.81 20.00 -15.39
CA SER A 25 -4.54 19.81 -14.69
C SER A 25 -4.12 18.34 -14.77
N PRO A 26 -3.09 18.01 -15.55
CA PRO A 26 -2.62 16.63 -15.70
C PRO A 26 -2.28 15.95 -14.37
N TYR A 27 -1.81 16.74 -13.38
CA TYR A 27 -1.53 16.22 -12.04
C TYR A 27 -2.82 15.83 -11.30
N LEU A 28 -3.86 16.67 -11.35
CA LEU A 28 -5.11 16.39 -10.66
C LEU A 28 -5.89 15.25 -11.33
N GLU A 29 -5.86 15.20 -12.66
CA GLU A 29 -6.40 14.08 -13.44
C GLU A 29 -5.68 12.77 -13.06
N GLY A 30 -4.35 12.79 -13.02
CA GLY A 30 -3.55 11.64 -12.60
C GLY A 30 -3.86 11.19 -11.17
N LEU A 31 -4.04 12.14 -10.24
CA LEU A 31 -4.40 11.84 -8.84
C LEU A 31 -5.78 11.18 -8.74
N VAL A 32 -6.74 11.61 -9.55
CA VAL A 32 -8.06 10.96 -9.62
C VAL A 32 -7.91 9.53 -10.15
N GLU A 33 -7.13 9.33 -11.22
CA GLU A 33 -6.92 8.01 -11.81
C GLU A 33 -6.26 7.03 -10.85
N THR A 34 -5.23 7.44 -10.12
CA THR A 34 -4.56 6.55 -9.15
C THR A 34 -5.42 6.31 -7.91
N ALA A 35 -6.17 7.31 -7.44
CA ALA A 35 -7.14 7.12 -6.36
C ALA A 35 -8.22 6.08 -6.73
N ARG A 36 -8.70 6.07 -7.98
CA ARG A 36 -9.62 5.03 -8.48
C ARG A 36 -8.99 3.65 -8.43
N LEU A 37 -7.72 3.50 -8.80
CA LEU A 37 -7.00 2.21 -8.72
C LEU A 37 -6.93 1.69 -7.28
N VAL A 38 -6.59 2.56 -6.33
CA VAL A 38 -6.49 2.21 -4.90
C VAL A 38 -7.86 1.84 -4.34
N LEU A 39 -8.91 2.59 -4.69
CA LEU A 39 -10.28 2.28 -4.27
C LEU A 39 -10.79 0.97 -4.88
N ALA A 40 -10.49 0.69 -6.14
CA ALA A 40 -10.84 -0.57 -6.80
C ALA A 40 -10.13 -1.76 -6.16
N TRP A 41 -8.82 -1.64 -5.89
CA TRP A 41 -8.05 -2.64 -5.16
C TRP A 41 -8.70 -3.01 -3.82
N HIS A 42 -9.01 -2.00 -3.00
CA HIS A 42 -9.60 -2.24 -1.69
C HIS A 42 -11.10 -2.54 -1.70
N GLY A 43 -11.80 -2.19 -2.79
CA GLY A 43 -13.21 -2.48 -3.01
C GLY A 43 -13.47 -3.91 -3.47
N GLY A 44 -12.43 -4.65 -3.90
CA GLY A 44 -12.58 -5.97 -4.52
C GLY A 44 -12.88 -5.92 -6.01
N ASP A 45 -12.84 -4.73 -6.63
CA ASP A 45 -13.13 -4.51 -8.04
C ASP A 45 -11.88 -4.81 -8.89
N TRP A 46 -11.46 -6.07 -8.91
CA TRP A 46 -10.17 -6.49 -9.48
C TRP A 46 -10.21 -6.82 -10.97
N ASP A 47 -11.40 -6.98 -11.55
CA ASP A 47 -11.56 -7.31 -12.96
C ASP A 47 -10.94 -6.23 -13.85
N GLY A 48 -9.96 -6.63 -14.66
CA GLY A 48 -9.21 -5.72 -15.54
C GLY A 48 -8.29 -4.74 -14.81
N LEU A 49 -8.24 -4.74 -13.47
CA LEU A 49 -7.49 -3.76 -12.67
C LEU A 49 -5.99 -3.76 -12.99
N HIS A 50 -5.40 -4.93 -13.23
CA HIS A 50 -4.00 -5.04 -13.64
C HIS A 50 -3.73 -4.30 -14.96
N ALA A 51 -4.60 -4.46 -15.96
CA ALA A 51 -4.42 -3.82 -17.26
C ALA A 51 -4.63 -2.30 -17.17
N THR A 52 -5.56 -1.85 -16.34
CA THR A 52 -5.77 -0.43 -16.06
C THR A 52 -4.55 0.17 -15.34
N ALA A 53 -4.07 -0.45 -14.26
CA ALA A 53 -2.88 -0.01 -13.54
C ALA A 53 -1.63 0.02 -14.43
N ASP A 54 -1.49 -0.95 -15.35
CA ASP A 54 -0.40 -1.00 -16.34
C ASP A 54 -0.45 0.17 -17.33
N ARG A 55 -1.64 0.51 -17.84
CA ARG A 55 -1.83 1.71 -18.68
C ARG A 55 -1.54 2.99 -17.90
N THR A 56 -2.09 3.14 -16.70
CA THR A 56 -1.89 4.32 -15.84
C THR A 56 -0.41 4.51 -15.50
N THR A 57 0.33 3.44 -15.19
CA THR A 57 1.78 3.49 -14.96
C THR A 57 2.54 4.06 -16.17
N ARG A 58 2.16 3.70 -17.40
CA ARG A 58 2.79 4.24 -18.62
C ARG A 58 2.43 5.71 -18.84
N LEU A 59 1.17 6.08 -18.61
CA LEU A 59 0.67 7.44 -18.81
C LEU A 59 1.31 8.43 -17.83
N LEU A 60 1.50 8.02 -16.57
CA LEU A 60 1.94 8.90 -15.50
C LEU A 60 3.45 8.88 -15.24
N GLN A 61 4.25 8.22 -16.10
CA GLN A 61 5.69 7.95 -15.89
C GLN A 61 6.55 9.17 -15.53
N GLU A 62 6.11 10.38 -15.89
CA GLU A 62 6.80 11.64 -15.59
C GLU A 62 6.45 12.22 -14.20
N ILE A 63 5.47 11.63 -13.50
CA ILE A 63 5.01 12.02 -12.16
C ILE A 63 5.30 10.86 -11.20
N PRO A 64 6.42 10.89 -10.46
CA PRO A 64 6.91 9.74 -9.69
C PRO A 64 5.90 9.16 -8.68
N ASP A 65 5.28 9.98 -7.84
CA ASP A 65 4.38 9.46 -6.80
C ASP A 65 3.12 8.80 -7.38
N LEU A 66 2.54 9.38 -8.42
CA LEU A 66 1.38 8.78 -9.10
C LEU A 66 1.76 7.50 -9.84
N THR A 67 2.95 7.48 -10.45
CA THR A 67 3.51 6.26 -11.03
C THR A 67 3.71 5.16 -9.98
N ALA A 68 4.25 5.52 -8.82
CA ALA A 68 4.49 4.58 -7.72
C ALA A 68 3.18 3.98 -7.19
N GLU A 69 2.12 4.77 -7.06
CA GLU A 69 0.79 4.29 -6.65
C GLU A 69 0.18 3.33 -7.67
N ALA A 70 0.30 3.63 -8.97
CA ALA A 70 -0.14 2.73 -10.03
C ALA A 70 0.68 1.42 -10.08
N MET A 71 2.00 1.50 -9.88
CA MET A 71 2.89 0.34 -9.77
C MET A 71 2.55 -0.53 -8.56
N LEU A 72 2.24 0.08 -7.42
CA LEU A 72 1.80 -0.64 -6.23
C LEU A 72 0.56 -1.47 -6.53
N VAL A 73 -0.50 -0.86 -7.07
CA VAL A 73 -1.74 -1.59 -7.40
C VAL A 73 -1.47 -2.69 -8.42
N ARG A 74 -0.66 -2.42 -9.45
CA ARG A 74 -0.28 -3.46 -10.43
C ARG A 74 0.44 -4.64 -9.76
N GLY A 75 1.37 -4.37 -8.84
CA GLY A 75 2.11 -5.39 -8.08
C GLY A 75 1.22 -6.19 -7.13
N LEU A 76 0.28 -5.54 -6.45
CA LEU A 76 -0.70 -6.19 -5.57
C LEU A 76 -1.64 -7.12 -6.36
N VAL A 77 -2.14 -6.68 -7.51
CA VAL A 77 -2.98 -7.53 -8.38
C VAL A 77 -2.17 -8.67 -8.98
N ALA A 78 -0.93 -8.42 -9.41
CA ALA A 78 -0.03 -9.47 -9.88
C ALA A 78 0.18 -10.55 -8.81
N LEU A 79 0.36 -10.16 -7.54
CA LEU A 79 0.54 -11.09 -6.43
C LEU A 79 -0.74 -11.87 -6.10
N HIS A 80 -1.83 -11.16 -5.81
CA HIS A 80 -2.99 -11.74 -5.14
C HIS A 80 -4.06 -12.28 -6.10
N VAL A 81 -4.09 -11.79 -7.34
CA VAL A 81 -5.10 -12.19 -8.32
C VAL A 81 -4.48 -13.09 -9.40
N LEU A 82 -3.28 -12.74 -9.86
CA LEU A 82 -2.62 -13.47 -10.96
C LEU A 82 -1.64 -14.55 -10.49
N GLY A 83 -1.19 -14.49 -9.23
CA GLY A 83 -0.15 -15.39 -8.71
C GLY A 83 1.25 -15.17 -9.32
N ASP A 84 1.48 -14.05 -10.01
CA ASP A 84 2.75 -13.71 -10.65
C ASP A 84 3.70 -13.06 -9.64
N VAL A 85 4.33 -13.90 -8.83
CA VAL A 85 5.25 -13.49 -7.76
C VAL A 85 6.47 -12.71 -8.29
N PRO A 86 7.16 -13.12 -9.38
CA PRO A 86 8.27 -12.34 -9.93
C PRO A 86 7.88 -10.92 -10.33
N ARG A 87 6.75 -10.76 -11.02
CA ARG A 87 6.25 -9.43 -11.42
C ARG A 87 5.84 -8.61 -10.21
N ALA A 88 5.13 -9.20 -9.26
CA ALA A 88 4.77 -8.55 -8.02
C ALA A 88 6.01 -8.01 -7.29
N ARG A 89 7.05 -8.83 -7.10
CA ARG A 89 8.31 -8.39 -6.47
C ARG A 89 8.93 -7.21 -7.21
N HIS A 90 8.97 -7.25 -8.53
CA HIS A 90 9.51 -6.15 -9.34
C HIS A 90 8.73 -4.85 -9.11
N ASP A 91 7.40 -4.91 -9.22
CA ASP A 91 6.53 -3.74 -9.14
C ASP A 91 6.47 -3.15 -7.72
N LEU A 92 6.34 -3.97 -6.69
CA LEU A 92 6.33 -3.53 -5.28
C LEU A 92 7.66 -2.85 -4.92
N ALA A 93 8.78 -3.44 -5.32
CA ALA A 93 10.10 -2.85 -5.07
C ALA A 93 10.33 -1.56 -5.86
N ARG A 94 9.76 -1.45 -7.08
CA ARG A 94 9.84 -0.24 -7.89
C ARG A 94 8.97 0.87 -7.32
N ALA A 95 7.73 0.57 -6.93
CA ALA A 95 6.83 1.52 -6.26
C ALA A 95 7.49 2.15 -5.03
N ALA A 96 8.04 1.32 -4.14
CA ALA A 96 8.72 1.78 -2.92
C ALA A 96 9.96 2.65 -3.20
N ARG A 97 10.69 2.41 -4.30
CA ARG A 97 11.84 3.24 -4.70
C ARG A 97 11.47 4.52 -5.44
N THR A 98 10.34 4.51 -6.15
CA THR A 98 9.91 5.63 -7.00
C THR A 98 9.15 6.69 -6.22
N THR A 99 8.47 6.35 -5.13
CA THR A 99 7.75 7.35 -4.32
C THR A 99 8.71 8.35 -3.67
N CYS A 100 8.36 9.63 -3.73
CA CYS A 100 9.09 10.75 -3.15
C CYS A 100 8.37 11.34 -1.93
N TYR A 101 7.03 11.46 -2.01
CA TYR A 101 6.20 12.08 -0.97
C TYR A 101 5.17 11.09 -0.40
N ASP A 102 5.58 9.84 -0.16
CA ASP A 102 4.67 8.81 0.37
C ASP A 102 3.93 9.31 1.61
N THR A 103 2.59 9.35 1.49
CA THR A 103 1.66 9.68 2.56
C THR A 103 1.57 8.56 3.59
N GLY A 104 2.13 7.38 3.30
CA GLY A 104 2.28 6.24 4.21
C GLY A 104 1.72 4.95 3.64
N PHE A 105 0.90 5.03 2.58
CA PHE A 105 0.28 3.85 1.96
C PHE A 105 1.26 3.06 1.08
N ILE A 106 2.09 3.75 0.29
CA ILE A 106 2.89 3.07 -0.73
C ILE A 106 3.93 2.16 -0.08
N LEU A 107 4.67 2.70 0.89
CA LEU A 107 5.73 1.94 1.56
C LEU A 107 5.15 0.82 2.45
N THR A 108 4.06 1.09 3.17
CA THR A 108 3.45 0.08 4.05
C THR A 108 2.88 -1.11 3.28
N ALA A 109 2.10 -0.86 2.24
CA ALA A 109 1.53 -1.92 1.41
C ALA A 109 2.61 -2.70 0.64
N SER A 110 3.64 -2.00 0.12
CA SER A 110 4.76 -2.66 -0.59
C SER A 110 5.55 -3.58 0.34
N ALA A 111 5.88 -3.12 1.54
CA ALA A 111 6.57 -3.90 2.55
C ALA A 111 5.72 -5.09 3.01
N ALA A 112 4.42 -4.86 3.24
CA ALA A 112 3.50 -5.89 3.68
C ALA A 112 3.36 -7.03 2.66
N ALA A 113 3.14 -6.68 1.39
CA ALA A 113 3.04 -7.66 0.31
C ALA A 113 4.37 -8.41 0.12
N THR A 114 5.51 -7.71 0.21
CA THR A 114 6.83 -8.37 0.14
C THR A 114 7.02 -9.36 1.27
N ALA A 115 6.68 -8.98 2.51
CA ALA A 115 6.75 -9.84 3.68
C ALA A 115 5.84 -11.07 3.54
N ARG A 116 4.62 -10.91 3.00
CA ARG A 116 3.72 -12.03 2.70
C ARG A 116 4.39 -13.05 1.77
N ILE A 117 5.07 -12.61 0.71
CA ILE A 117 5.80 -13.53 -0.19
C ILE A 117 6.90 -14.30 0.56
N HIS A 118 7.53 -13.70 1.56
CA HIS A 118 8.53 -14.41 2.39
C HIS A 118 7.87 -15.40 3.36
N LEU A 119 6.76 -15.04 3.99
CA LEU A 119 6.02 -15.94 4.88
C LEU A 119 5.47 -17.18 4.16
N GLU A 120 4.86 -17.00 2.99
CA GLU A 120 4.36 -18.12 2.18
C GLU A 120 5.48 -19.08 1.75
N ALA A 121 6.72 -18.60 1.71
CA ALA A 121 7.90 -19.40 1.42
C ALA A 121 8.60 -19.96 2.69
N GLY A 122 7.99 -19.86 3.86
CA GLY A 122 8.55 -20.35 5.13
C GLY A 122 9.77 -19.56 5.60
N ARG A 123 9.85 -18.26 5.28
CA ARG A 123 11.00 -17.37 5.53
C ARG A 123 10.65 -16.19 6.45
N PRO A 124 10.33 -16.45 7.74
CA PRO A 124 9.85 -15.41 8.66
C PRO A 124 10.90 -14.35 9.00
N GLU A 125 12.19 -14.68 8.98
CA GLU A 125 13.29 -13.72 9.19
C GLU A 125 13.32 -12.68 8.07
N GLN A 126 13.29 -13.13 6.81
CA GLN A 126 13.28 -12.25 5.65
C GLN A 126 11.97 -11.45 5.56
N ALA A 127 10.86 -12.02 6.05
CA ALA A 127 9.61 -11.27 6.17
C ALA A 127 9.72 -10.13 7.19
N CYS A 128 10.44 -10.33 8.29
CA CYS A 128 10.71 -9.26 9.25
C CYS A 128 11.63 -8.18 8.67
N GLU A 129 12.67 -8.57 7.93
CA GLU A 129 13.56 -7.63 7.24
C GLU A 129 12.76 -6.74 6.27
N ALA A 130 11.82 -7.33 5.53
CA ALA A 130 11.00 -6.61 4.56
C ALA A 130 10.10 -5.51 5.16
N VAL A 131 9.71 -5.61 6.44
CA VAL A 131 8.85 -4.62 7.11
C VAL A 131 9.62 -3.66 8.02
N GLU A 132 10.88 -3.95 8.33
CA GLU A 132 11.60 -3.33 9.44
C GLU A 132 11.73 -1.80 9.29
N ASP A 133 12.12 -1.33 8.10
CA ASP A 133 12.27 0.09 7.81
C ASP A 133 10.96 0.87 7.95
N VAL A 134 9.87 0.28 7.48
CA VAL A 134 8.53 0.88 7.56
C VAL A 134 8.06 0.95 9.01
N LEU A 135 8.25 -0.11 9.79
CA LEU A 135 7.89 -0.12 11.21
C LEU A 135 8.67 0.93 11.98
N ARG A 136 10.00 1.02 11.78
CA ARG A 136 10.82 2.09 12.38
C ARG A 136 10.31 3.48 12.01
N ARG A 137 9.90 3.69 10.75
CA ARG A 137 9.34 4.96 10.30
C ARG A 137 8.04 5.28 11.03
N ILE A 138 7.11 4.33 11.12
CA ILE A 138 5.83 4.50 11.83
C ILE A 138 6.06 4.84 13.29
N GLU A 139 6.93 4.10 13.98
CA GLU A 139 7.24 4.33 15.40
C GLU A 139 7.84 5.71 15.63
N ARG A 140 8.78 6.13 14.77
CA ARG A 140 9.44 7.44 14.85
C ARG A 140 8.48 8.59 14.57
N THR A 141 7.60 8.47 13.57
CA THR A 141 6.68 9.55 13.18
C THR A 141 5.34 9.50 13.91
N ARG A 142 5.10 8.46 14.72
CA ARG A 142 3.79 8.13 15.32
C ARG A 142 2.68 8.01 14.26
N GLY A 143 3.04 7.62 13.04
CA GLY A 143 2.13 7.49 11.90
C GLY A 143 1.26 6.23 11.94
N TRP A 144 0.69 5.90 13.10
CA TRP A 144 0.00 4.64 13.36
C TRP A 144 -1.24 4.41 12.48
N VAL A 145 -1.86 5.48 11.95
CA VAL A 145 -2.97 5.37 10.99
C VAL A 145 -2.60 4.56 9.73
N TRP A 146 -1.32 4.52 9.37
CA TRP A 146 -0.82 3.78 8.20
C TRP A 146 -0.40 2.34 8.53
N ALA A 147 -0.36 1.97 9.81
CA ALA A 147 0.13 0.66 10.22
C ALA A 147 -0.84 -0.48 9.84
N GLY A 148 -2.11 -0.20 9.57
CA GLY A 148 -3.13 -1.23 9.31
C GLY A 148 -2.77 -2.23 8.21
N GLU A 149 -2.07 -1.79 7.16
CA GLU A 149 -1.66 -2.65 6.04
C GLU A 149 -0.45 -3.54 6.39
N VAL A 150 0.44 -3.08 7.27
CA VAL A 150 1.74 -3.76 7.55
C VAL A 150 1.76 -4.50 8.89
N LEU A 151 0.98 -4.07 9.87
CA LEU A 151 0.99 -4.63 11.22
C LEU A 151 0.64 -6.12 11.26
N PRO A 152 -0.41 -6.62 10.56
CA PRO A 152 -0.77 -8.03 10.64
C PRO A 152 0.35 -8.96 10.17
N VAL A 153 0.98 -8.63 9.04
CA VAL A 153 2.06 -9.43 8.47
C VAL A 153 3.37 -9.28 9.24
N ALA A 154 3.63 -8.11 9.84
CA ALA A 154 4.74 -7.91 10.75
C ALA A 154 4.62 -8.78 12.01
N VAL A 155 3.43 -8.82 12.62
CA VAL A 155 3.16 -9.66 13.81
C VAL A 155 3.36 -11.14 13.48
N GLU A 156 2.84 -11.59 12.34
CA GLU A 156 3.01 -12.97 11.85
C GLU A 156 4.48 -13.32 11.65
N ALA A 157 5.26 -12.43 11.02
CA ALA A 157 6.70 -12.62 10.81
C ALA A 157 7.50 -12.62 12.13
N LEU A 158 7.17 -11.73 13.05
CA LEU A 158 7.79 -11.68 14.38
C LEU A 158 7.49 -12.94 15.18
N HIS A 159 6.26 -13.43 15.13
CA HIS A 159 5.88 -14.68 15.79
C HIS A 159 6.60 -15.89 15.16
N GLY A 160 6.60 -15.99 13.83
CA GLY A 160 7.28 -17.07 13.09
C GLY A 160 8.80 -17.10 13.29
N SER A 161 9.42 -15.96 13.60
CA SER A 161 10.86 -15.85 13.93
C SER A 161 11.15 -15.91 15.44
N GLY A 162 10.18 -16.33 16.27
CA GLY A 162 10.34 -16.49 17.72
C GLY A 162 10.36 -15.20 18.54
N ARG A 163 10.17 -14.03 17.92
CA ARG A 163 10.18 -12.70 18.56
C ARG A 163 8.80 -12.29 19.10
N THR A 164 8.14 -13.20 19.82
CA THR A 164 6.76 -13.01 20.30
C THR A 164 6.61 -11.83 21.26
N SER A 165 7.62 -11.53 22.08
CA SER A 165 7.60 -10.34 22.96
C SER A 165 7.51 -9.04 22.15
N ARG A 166 8.30 -8.93 21.08
CA ARG A 166 8.28 -7.78 20.16
C ARG A 166 6.97 -7.70 19.39
N ALA A 167 6.41 -8.83 18.96
CA ALA A 167 5.08 -8.87 18.35
C ALA A 167 4.01 -8.29 19.29
N ARG A 168 4.02 -8.67 20.57
CA ARG A 168 3.09 -8.14 21.58
C ARG A 168 3.26 -6.64 21.77
N GLN A 169 4.50 -6.18 21.96
CA GLN A 169 4.79 -4.76 22.09
C GLN A 169 4.28 -3.97 20.88
N LEU A 170 4.49 -4.48 19.66
CA LEU A 170 4.03 -3.83 18.43
C LEU A 170 2.50 -3.69 18.37
N VAL A 171 1.76 -4.69 18.86
CA VAL A 171 0.29 -4.62 18.98
C VAL A 171 -0.14 -3.60 20.04
N ASP A 172 0.53 -3.58 21.19
CA ASP A 172 0.23 -2.63 22.27
C ASP A 172 0.51 -1.17 21.83
N ASP A 173 1.63 -0.94 21.15
CA ASP A 173 2.00 0.37 20.60
C ASP A 173 1.00 0.85 19.55
N PHE A 174 0.54 -0.05 18.68
CA PHE A 174 -0.51 0.27 17.70
C PHE A 174 -1.84 0.60 18.38
N ALA A 175 -2.26 -0.18 19.38
CA ALA A 175 -3.50 0.07 20.11
C ALA A 175 -3.47 1.44 20.83
N ALA A 176 -2.34 1.77 21.45
CA ALA A 176 -2.14 3.08 22.08
C ALA A 176 -2.14 4.22 21.05
N GLY A 177 -1.45 4.03 19.92
CA GLY A 177 -1.38 5.02 18.85
C GLY A 177 -2.72 5.27 18.15
N ALA A 178 -3.48 4.22 17.87
CA ALA A 178 -4.79 4.30 17.22
C ALA A 178 -5.86 4.98 18.09
N ALA A 179 -5.70 4.97 19.42
CA ALA A 179 -6.61 5.68 20.33
C ALA A 179 -6.38 7.20 20.38
N THR A 180 -5.29 7.70 19.78
CA THR A 180 -4.90 9.12 19.82
C THR A 180 -5.21 9.90 18.54
N VAL A 181 -5.79 9.24 17.53
CA VAL A 181 -6.10 9.80 16.20
C VAL A 181 -7.58 10.14 16.05
#